data_AF-A0A3L6JJI0-F1
#
_entry.id   AF-A0A3L6JJI0-F1
#
_cell.length_a   1.000
_cell.length_b   1.000
_cell.length_c   1.000
_cell.angle_alpha   90.00
_cell.angle_beta   90.00
_cell.angle_gamma   90.00
#
_symmetry.space_group_name_H-M   'P 1'
#
loop_
_entity.id
_entity.type
_entity.pdbx_description
1 polymer ?
#
loop_
_entity_poly.entity_id
_entity_poly.type
_entity_poly.pdbx_seq_one_letter_code
_entity_poly.pdbx_strand_id
1 'polypeptide(L)' 'MMNTEEIVQQAFERSAPHLSNLDIVQSLVEEIMKQISSPNEAIELLENRACDADATLRTDIRILVSAIRHTLRLRKSFG' A
#
# COMPACT_ATOMS: atom_id res chain seq x y z
N MET A 1 -14.33 11.25 -8.14
CA MET A 1 -12.96 11.60 -7.69
C MET A 1 -12.52 10.45 -6.81
N MET A 2 -11.47 9.69 -7.15
CA MET A 2 -11.11 8.53 -6.31
C MET A 2 -10.73 8.98 -4.90
N ASN A 3 -11.29 8.33 -3.88
CA ASN A 3 -10.99 8.56 -2.47
C ASN A 3 -9.65 7.88 -2.07
N THR A 4 -9.22 8.11 -0.83
CA THR A 4 -7.95 7.57 -0.30
C THR A 4 -7.90 6.04 -0.36
N GLU A 5 -9.00 5.38 0.01
CA GLU A 5 -9.11 3.92 0.08
C GLU A 5 -8.97 3.30 -1.30
N GLU A 6 -9.64 3.85 -2.31
CA GLU A 6 -9.56 3.39 -3.70
C GLU A 6 -8.14 3.48 -4.26
N ILE A 7 -7.33 4.48 -3.86
CA ILE A 7 -5.92 4.59 -4.27
C ILE A 7 -5.10 3.43 -3.70
N VAL A 8 -5.29 3.15 -2.41
CA VAL A 8 -4.57 2.08 -1.72
C VAL A 8 -5.01 0.71 -2.26
N GLN A 9 -6.31 0.52 -2.46
CA GLN A 9 -6.88 -0.70 -3.00
C GLN A 9 -6.38 -0.99 -4.43
N GLN A 10 -6.38 0.00 -5.33
CA GLN A 10 -5.83 -0.20 -6.67
C GLN A 10 -4.32 -0.49 -6.67
N ALA A 11 -3.57 0.13 -5.77
CA ALA A 11 -2.15 -0.17 -5.61
C ALA A 11 -1.92 -1.60 -5.11
N PHE A 12 -2.76 -2.08 -4.19
CA PHE A 12 -2.76 -3.47 -3.72
C PHE A 12 -3.09 -4.44 -4.86
N GLU A 13 -4.17 -4.23 -5.60
CA GLU A 13 -4.57 -5.10 -6.71
C GLU A 13 -3.48 -5.23 -7.79
N ARG A 14 -2.77 -4.13 -8.08
CA ARG A 14 -1.65 -4.13 -9.04
C ARG A 14 -0.41 -4.82 -8.51
N SER A 15 -0.19 -4.81 -7.21
CA SER A 15 0.98 -5.43 -6.58
C SER A 15 0.75 -6.89 -6.20
N ALA A 16 -0.50 -7.30 -5.97
CA ALA A 16 -0.88 -8.65 -5.53
C ALA A 16 -0.21 -9.80 -6.30
N PRO A 17 -0.04 -9.76 -7.65
CA PRO A 17 0.67 -10.81 -8.39
C PRO A 17 2.15 -10.96 -8.05
N HIS A 18 2.73 -9.97 -7.37
CA HIS A 18 4.15 -9.91 -6.99
C HIS A 18 4.39 -10.15 -5.50
N LEU A 19 3.33 -10.29 -4.70
CA LEU A 19 3.43 -10.48 -3.25
C LEU A 19 3.56 -11.97 -2.92
N SER A 20 4.54 -12.30 -2.09
CA SER A 20 4.70 -13.66 -1.58
C SER A 20 3.75 -13.95 -0.41
N ASN A 21 3.45 -12.93 0.40
CA ASN A 21 2.57 -13.00 1.57
C ASN A 21 1.24 -12.28 1.34
N LEU A 22 0.50 -12.67 0.28
CA LEU A 22 -0.71 -11.97 -0.13
C LEU A 22 -1.73 -11.78 1.01
N ASP A 23 -2.05 -12.85 1.75
CA ASP A 23 -3.06 -12.81 2.82
C ASP A 23 -2.67 -11.87 3.97
N ILE A 24 -1.38 -11.86 4.32
CA ILE A 24 -0.84 -10.99 5.39
C ILE A 24 -0.92 -9.53 4.95
N VAL A 25 -0.49 -9.25 3.72
CA VAL A 25 -0.52 -7.89 3.18
C VAL A 25 -1.96 -7.40 2.95
N GLN A 26 -2.87 -8.28 2.54
CA GLN A 26 -4.29 -7.97 2.44
C GLN A 26 -4.85 -7.55 3.81
N SER A 27 -4.61 -8.36 4.84
CA SER A 27 -5.07 -8.08 6.20
C SER A 27 -4.52 -6.74 6.70
N LEU A 28 -3.25 -6.46 6.41
CA LEU A 28 -2.60 -5.19 6.74
C LEU A 28 -3.26 -4.00 6.03
N VAL A 29 -3.58 -4.14 4.74
CA VAL A 29 -4.26 -3.11 3.95
C VAL A 29 -5.65 -2.84 4.52
N GLU A 30 -6.42 -3.88 4.82
CA GLU A 30 -7.75 -3.76 5.43
C GLU A 30 -7.71 -3.09 6.81
N GLU A 31 -6.67 -3.34 7.61
CA GLU A 31 -6.47 -2.70 8.91
C GLU A 31 -6.09 -1.21 8.76
N ILE A 32 -5.18 -0.90 7.84
CA ILE A 32 -4.69 0.46 7.60
C ILE A 32 -5.79 1.33 7.00
N MET A 33 -6.59 0.81 6.05
CA MET A 33 -7.68 1.56 5.42
C MET A 33 -8.69 2.12 6.44
N LYS A 34 -8.88 1.46 7.58
CA LYS A 34 -9.78 1.92 8.65
C LYS A 34 -9.23 3.11 9.45
N GLN A 35 -7.95 3.43 9.31
CA GLN A 35 -7.23 4.37 10.16
C GLN A 35 -6.73 5.61 9.41
N ILE A 36 -6.72 5.56 8.07
CA ILE A 36 -6.10 6.59 7.24
C ILE A 36 -7.11 7.62 6.75
N SER A 37 -6.67 8.88 6.72
CA SER A 37 -7.36 9.98 6.02
C SER A 37 -6.67 10.32 4.71
N SER A 38 -5.40 9.92 4.52
CA SER A 38 -4.62 10.19 3.31
C SER A 38 -3.77 9.00 2.85
N PRO A 39 -3.43 8.92 1.55
CA PRO A 39 -2.54 7.87 1.04
C PRO A 39 -1.11 7.94 1.62
N ASN A 40 -0.71 9.11 2.12
CA ASN A 40 0.60 9.28 2.76
C ASN A 40 0.63 8.61 4.14
N GLU A 41 -0.45 8.71 4.91
CA GLU A 41 -0.57 7.98 6.18
C GLU A 41 -0.50 6.47 5.97
N ALA A 42 -1.09 5.96 4.88
CA ALA A 42 -0.97 4.54 4.53
C ALA A 42 0.48 4.13 4.28
N ILE A 43 1.27 4.97 3.58
CA ILE A 43 2.69 4.73 3.34
C ILE A 43 3.46 4.69 4.67
N GLU A 44 3.23 5.64 5.56
CA GLU A 44 3.91 5.70 6.85
C GLU A 44 3.59 4.48 7.73
N LEU A 45 2.31 4.08 7.81
CA LEU A 45 1.90 2.88 8.56
C LEU A 45 2.50 1.60 8.00
N LEU A 46 2.53 1.46 6.66
CA LEU A 46 3.18 0.34 5.99
C LEU A 46 4.69 0.30 6.26
N GLU A 47 5.38 1.44 6.12
CA GLU A 47 6.82 1.54 6.38
C GLU A 47 7.16 1.21 7.84
N ASN A 48 6.34 1.66 8.79
CA ASN A 48 6.48 1.29 10.20
C ASN A 48 6.31 -0.23 10.41
N ARG A 49 5.32 -0.86 9.77
CA ARG A 49 5.13 -2.31 9.87
C ARG A 49 6.30 -3.10 9.27
N ALA A 50 6.92 -2.57 8.21
CA ALA A 50 8.04 -3.20 7.52
C ALA A 50 9.31 -3.30 8.39
N CYS A 51 9.47 -2.39 9.37
CA CYS A 51 10.61 -2.39 10.29
C CYS A 51 10.69 -3.67 11.13
N ASP A 52 9.53 -4.14 11.61
CA ASP A 52 9.43 -5.32 12.49
C ASP A 52 9.18 -6.63 11.72
N ALA A 53 8.98 -6.56 10.41
CA ALA A 53 8.70 -7.69 9.55
C ALA A 53 9.98 -8.48 9.17
N ASP A 54 9.81 -9.76 8.85
CA ASP A 54 10.84 -10.57 8.20
C ASP A 54 11.19 -10.02 6.80
N ALA A 55 12.26 -10.56 6.21
CA ALA A 55 12.79 -10.05 4.94
C ALA A 55 11.81 -10.16 3.76
N THR A 56 10.98 -11.21 3.72
CA THR A 56 10.02 -11.44 2.64
C THR A 56 8.85 -10.49 2.78
N LEU A 57 8.24 -10.43 3.97
CA LEU A 57 7.12 -9.52 4.23
C LEU A 57 7.54 -8.05 4.09
N ARG A 58 8.76 -7.69 4.52
CA ARG A 58 9.32 -6.36 4.28
C ARG A 58 9.44 -6.03 2.80
N THR A 59 9.82 -7.00 1.97
CA THR A 59 9.90 -6.81 0.52
C THR A 59 8.50 -6.61 -0.08
N ASP A 60 7.54 -7.44 0.31
CA ASP A 60 6.14 -7.33 -0.12
C ASP A 60 5.54 -5.96 0.24
N ILE A 61 5.78 -5.48 1.47
CA ILE A 61 5.34 -4.15 1.90
C ILE A 61 5.99 -3.04 1.04
N ARG A 62 7.28 -3.16 0.71
CA ARG A 62 7.97 -2.18 -0.16
C ARG A 62 7.41 -2.16 -1.59
N ILE A 63 6.99 -3.31 -2.11
CA ILE A 63 6.32 -3.40 -3.42
C ILE A 63 5.00 -2.62 -3.34
N LEU A 64 4.19 -2.85 -2.31
CA LEU A 64 2.92 -2.14 -2.10
C LEU A 64 3.12 -0.62 -1.97
N VAL A 65 4.04 -0.18 -1.12
CA VAL A 65 4.38 1.26 -0.95
C VAL A 65 4.79 1.89 -2.29
N SER A 66 5.58 1.17 -3.09
CA SER A 66 6.00 1.64 -4.41
C SER A 66 4.81 1.78 -5.37
N ALA A 67 3.85 0.86 -5.32
CA ALA A 67 2.62 0.92 -6.10
C ALA A 67 1.71 2.09 -5.69
N ILE A 68 1.60 2.38 -4.38
CA ILE A 68 0.84 3.54 -3.88
C ILE A 68 1.47 4.84 -4.39
N ARG A 69 2.79 4.99 -4.22
CA ARG A 69 3.55 6.16 -4.72
C ARG A 69 3.42 6.33 -6.24
N HIS A 70 3.43 5.23 -6.99
CA HIS A 70 3.22 5.26 -8.44
C HIS A 70 1.80 5.74 -8.80
N THR A 71 0.78 5.21 -8.13
CA THR A 71 -0.62 5.60 -8.36
C THR A 71 -0.84 7.09 -8.07
N LEU A 72 -0.25 7.62 -6.99
CA LEU A 72 -0.27 9.05 -6.67
C LEU A 72 0.40 9.92 -7.75
N ARG A 73 1.56 9.49 -8.26
CA ARG A 73 2.29 10.22 -9.31
C ARG A 73 1.52 10.27 -10.61
N LEU A 74 0.90 9.16 -11.03
CA LEU A 74 0.05 9.15 -12.22
C LEU A 74 -1.06 10.20 -12.10
N ARG A 75 -1.73 10.31 -10.93
CA ARG A 75 -2.79 11.30 -10.73
C ARG A 75 -2.28 12.74 -10.77
N LYS A 76 -1.11 13.03 -10.19
CA LYS A 76 -0.50 14.37 -10.26
C LYS A 76 -0.16 14.81 -11.68
N SER A 77 0.09 13.86 -12.59
CA SER A 77 0.44 14.16 -13.99
C SER A 77 -0.78 14.36 -14.89
N PHE A 78 -1.98 14.01 -14.43
CA PHE A 78 -3.26 14.12 -15.15
C PHE A 78 -4.25 15.10 -14.49
N GLY A 79 -3.80 15.86 -13.48
CA GLY A 79 -4.59 16.82 -12.72
C GLY A 79 -4.14 18.26 -12.94
#